data_AF-F0Y9F9-F1
#
_entry.id   AF-F0Y9F9-F1
#
_cell.length_a   1.000
_cell.length_b   1.000
_cell.length_c   1.000
_cell.angle_alpha   90.00
_cell.angle_beta   90.00
_cell.angle_gamma   90.00
#
_symmetry.space_group_name_H-M   'P 1'
#
loop_
_entity.id
_entity.type
_entity.pdbx_description
1 polymer ?
#
loop_
_entity_poly.entity_id
_entity_poly.type
_entity_poly.pdbx_seq_one_letter_code
_entity_poly.pdbx_strand_id
1 'polypeptide(L)' 'MGFEEAPLAVGSRVDVRGGLGVVKFVGEVHYASGEWIGVALDEPKGGNDGTVKGETYFVCNPKHGVMVRRAE' A
#
# COMPACT_ATOMS: atom_id res chain seq x y z
N MET A 1 -3.94 -26.24 -14.72
CA MET A 1 -3.30 -24.94 -14.98
C MET A 1 -3.21 -24.23 -13.64
N GLY A 2 -2.02 -24.23 -13.03
CA GLY A 2 -1.79 -23.43 -11.83
C GLY A 2 -1.61 -21.99 -12.27
N PHE A 3 -2.43 -21.08 -11.77
CA PHE A 3 -2.07 -19.68 -11.77
C PHE A 3 -0.97 -19.54 -10.73
N GLU A 4 0.26 -19.25 -11.18
CA GLU A 4 1.29 -18.78 -10.26
C GLU A 4 0.81 -17.41 -9.79
N GLU A 5 0.53 -17.26 -8.49
CA GLU A 5 0.17 -15.97 -7.89
C GLU A 5 1.34 -15.01 -8.18
N ALA A 6 1.13 -14.08 -9.10
CA ALA A 6 2.16 -13.12 -9.48
C ALA A 6 2.57 -12.34 -8.21
N PRO A 7 3.87 -12.14 -7.96
CA PRO A 7 4.34 -11.46 -6.77
C PRO A 7 3.72 -10.06 -6.70
N LEU A 8 3.29 -9.67 -5.49
CA LEU A 8 2.73 -8.36 -5.26
C LEU A 8 3.81 -7.29 -5.53
N ALA A 9 3.59 -6.49 -6.57
CA ALA A 9 4.56 -5.52 -7.07
C ALA A 9 3.94 -4.12 -7.13
N VAL A 10 4.80 -3.09 -7.16
CA VAL A 10 4.35 -1.72 -7.45
C VAL A 10 3.65 -1.69 -8.81
N GLY A 11 2.48 -1.05 -8.85
CA GLY A 11 1.59 -1.03 -10.01
C GLY A 11 0.49 -2.09 -9.98
N SER A 12 0.58 -3.12 -9.13
CA SER A 12 -0.47 -4.13 -9.00
C SER A 12 -1.78 -3.53 -8.50
N ARG A 13 -2.91 -3.98 -9.07
CA ARG A 13 -4.26 -3.71 -8.57
C ARG A 13 -4.60 -4.67 -7.44
N VAL A 14 -5.12 -4.13 -6.34
CA VAL A 14 -5.43 -4.88 -5.13
C VAL A 14 -6.77 -4.46 -4.54
N ASP A 15 -7.40 -5.38 -3.83
CA ASP A 15 -8.51 -5.10 -2.92
C ASP A 15 -8.01 -5.23 -1.48
N VAL A 16 -8.12 -4.16 -0.71
CA VAL A 16 -7.70 -4.12 0.69
C VAL A 16 -8.85 -3.66 1.58
N ARG A 17 -8.68 -3.77 2.90
CA ARG A 17 -9.63 -3.19 3.86
C ARG A 17 -9.61 -1.67 3.75
N GLY A 18 -10.45 -1.13 2.87
CA GLY A 18 -10.47 0.28 2.45
C GLY A 18 -10.98 0.46 1.01
N GLY A 19 -10.95 -0.60 0.20
CA GLY A 19 -11.43 -0.63 -1.18
C GLY A 19 -10.34 -1.01 -2.18
N LEU A 20 -10.66 -0.84 -3.46
CA LEU A 20 -9.74 -1.08 -4.56
C LEU A 20 -8.67 0.01 -4.64
N GLY A 21 -7.45 -0.39 -5.00
CA GLY A 21 -6.32 0.53 -5.15
C GLY A 21 -5.15 -0.02 -5.95
N VAL A 22 -4.11 0.80 -6.07
CA VAL A 22 -2.85 0.46 -6.74
C VAL A 22 -1.73 0.42 -5.70
N VAL A 23 -0.91 -0.63 -5.74
CA VAL A 23 0.33 -0.68 -4.95
C VAL A 23 1.29 0.40 -5.44
N LYS A 24 1.75 1.26 -4.53
CA LYS A 24 2.71 2.34 -4.81
C LYS A 24 4.04 2.17 -4.10
N PHE A 25 4.08 1.32 -3.08
CA PHE A 25 5.27 1.07 -2.27
C PHE A 25 5.28 -0.38 -1.79
N VAL A 26 6.45 -1.01 -1.82
CA VAL A 26 6.74 -2.30 -1.20
C VAL A 26 8.12 -2.19 -0.56
N GLY A 27 8.23 -2.37 0.75
CA GLY A 27 9.50 -2.28 1.46
C GLY A 27 9.39 -2.05 2.97
N GLU A 28 10.52 -1.84 3.62
CA GLU A 28 10.59 -1.53 5.04
C GLU A 28 10.17 -0.09 5.34
N VAL A 29 9.70 0.16 6.57
CA VAL A 29 9.29 1.49 7.04
C VAL A 29 10.05 1.86 8.30
N HIS A 30 10.31 3.14 8.54
CA HIS A 30 11.11 3.57 9.69
C HIS A 30 10.42 3.30 11.04
N TYR A 31 9.09 3.15 11.05
CA TYR A 31 8.29 3.12 12.27
C TYR A 31 7.88 1.73 12.75
N ALA A 32 8.16 0.68 11.96
CA ALA A 32 7.79 -0.69 12.26
C ALA A 32 8.66 -1.67 11.48
N SER A 33 8.87 -2.87 12.04
CA SER A 33 9.63 -3.93 11.36
C SER A 33 8.79 -4.67 10.31
N GLY A 34 9.50 -5.37 9.42
CA GLY A 34 8.94 -6.19 8.36
C GLY A 34 8.61 -5.40 7.10
N GLU A 35 8.16 -6.12 6.07
CA GLU A 35 7.76 -5.53 4.80
C GLU A 35 6.34 -4.96 4.87
N TRP A 36 6.19 -3.74 4.36
CA TRP A 36 4.93 -3.03 4.25
C TRP A 36 4.62 -2.70 2.81
N ILE A 37 3.34 -2.62 2.53
CA ILE A 37 2.79 -2.30 1.23
C ILE A 37 1.99 -1.01 1.38
N GLY A 38 2.38 0.00 0.60
CA GLY A 38 1.63 1.24 0.47
C GLY A 38 0.67 1.16 -0.71
N VAL A 39 -0.61 1.36 -0.46
CA VAL A 39 -1.67 1.31 -1.48
C VAL A 39 -2.30 2.70 -1.61
N ALA A 40 -2.37 3.20 -2.84
CA ALA A 40 -3.19 4.36 -3.19
C ALA A 40 -4.58 3.87 -3.61
N LEU A 41 -5.58 4.11 -2.77
CA LEU A 41 -6.98 3.78 -3.01
C LEU A 41 -7.58 4.67 -4.10
N ASP A 42 -8.58 4.14 -4.79
CA ASP A 42 -9.33 4.91 -5.78
C ASP A 42 -10.23 5.98 -5.12
N GLU A 43 -10.72 5.70 -3.92
CA GLU A 43 -11.61 6.57 -3.14
C GLU A 43 -10.93 7.08 -1.85
N PRO A 44 -11.36 8.23 -1.28
CA PRO A 44 -10.74 8.85 -0.10
C PRO A 44 -11.12 8.14 1.22
N LYS A 45 -10.84 6.84 1.29
CA LYS A 45 -11.14 5.94 2.42
C LYS A 45 -9.90 5.49 3.21
N GLY A 46 -8.73 6.03 2.85
CA GLY A 46 -7.44 5.79 3.49
C GLY A 46 -7.16 6.73 4.67
N GLY A 47 -6.02 6.50 5.32
CA GLY A 47 -5.60 7.23 6.52
C GLY A 47 -4.49 8.25 6.28
N ASN A 48 -3.87 8.26 5.11
CA ASN A 48 -2.74 9.13 4.79
C ASN A 48 -2.74 9.55 3.31
N ASP A 49 -1.73 10.31 2.91
CA ASP A 49 -1.43 10.73 1.53
C ASP A 49 -0.13 10.08 0.99
N GLY A 50 0.31 9.01 1.65
CA GLY A 50 1.61 8.36 1.44
C GLY A 50 2.72 8.88 2.36
N THR A 51 2.46 9.93 3.15
CA THR A 51 3.33 10.35 4.25
C THR A 51 2.84 9.78 5.58
N VAL A 52 3.74 9.12 6.32
CA VAL A 52 3.46 8.57 7.65
C VAL A 52 4.54 9.03 8.62
N LYS A 53 4.14 9.69 9.71
CA LYS A 53 5.04 10.24 10.74
C LYS A 53 6.15 11.15 10.18
N GLY A 54 5.86 11.90 9.12
CA GLY A 54 6.79 12.87 8.53
C GLY A 54 7.72 12.31 7.46
N GLU A 55 7.65 11.01 7.13
CA GLU A 55 8.38 10.43 6.00
C GLU A 55 7.41 9.98 4.90
N THR A 56 7.78 10.26 3.65
CA THR A 56 6.97 9.96 2.46
C THR A 56 7.47 8.71 1.79
N TYR A 57 6.62 7.68 1.72
CA TYR A 57 6.92 6.39 1.09
C TYR A 57 6.41 6.33 -0.35
N PHE A 58 5.29 7.00 -0.61
CA PHE A 58 4.68 7.17 -1.92
C PHE A 58 3.84 8.44 -1.94
N VAL A 59 3.30 8.80 -3.09
CA VAL A 59 2.43 9.97 -3.25
C VAL A 59 1.05 9.55 -3.74
N CYS A 60 0.01 10.03 -3.06
CA CYS A 60 -1.37 9.95 -3.50
C CYS A 60 -2.18 11.16 -3.01
N ASN A 61 -3.47 11.21 -3.38
CA ASN A 61 -4.37 12.24 -2.88
C ASN A 61 -4.58 12.12 -1.35
N PRO A 62 -4.93 13.22 -0.66
CA PRO A 62 -5.24 13.20 0.76
C PRO A 62 -6.33 12.19 1.11
N LYS A 63 -6.08 11.33 2.10
CA LYS A 63 -6.97 10.23 2.53
C LYS A 63 -7.12 9.10 1.52
N HIS A 64 -6.20 8.94 0.56
CA HIS A 64 -6.20 7.76 -0.33
C HIS A 64 -5.18 6.70 0.08
N GLY A 65 -4.20 7.04 0.91
CA GLY A 65 -3.11 6.14 1.27
C GLY A 65 -3.49 5.19 2.41
N VAL A 66 -3.13 3.92 2.25
CA VAL A 66 -3.18 2.88 3.29
C VAL A 66 -1.84 2.17 3.34
N MET A 67 -1.36 1.90 4.55
CA MET A 67 -0.20 1.03 4.82
C MET A 67 -0.71 -0.31 5.35
N VAL A 68 -0.41 -1.39 4.65
CA VAL A 68 -0.71 -2.76 5.11
C VAL A 68 0.59 -3.52 5.33
N ARG A 69 0.71 -4.19 6.47
CA ARG A 69 1.84 -5.09 6.70
C ARG A 69 1.62 -6.36 5.88
N ARG A 70 2.64 -6.82 5.15
CA ARG A 70 2.55 -8.11 4.48
C ARG A 70 2.38 -9.19 5.54
N ALA A 71 1.29 -9.95 5.46
CA ALA A 71 1.12 -11.13 6.28
C ALA A 71 2.13 -12.17 5.77
N GLU A 72 2.82 -12.82 6.70
CA GLU A 72 3.57 -14.04 6.43
C GLU A 72 2.62 -15.21 6.10
#